data_AF-A0A2X3Z4N9-F1
#
_entry.id   AF-A0A2X3Z4N9-F1
#
_cell.length_a   1.000
_cell.length_b   1.000
_cell.length_c   1.000
_cell.angle_alpha   90.00
_cell.angle_beta   90.00
_cell.angle_gamma   90.00
#
_symmetry.space_group_name_H-M   'P 1'
#
loop_
_entity.id
_entity.type
_entity.pdbx_description
1 polymer ?
#
loop_
_entity_poly.entity_id
_entity_poly.type
_entity_poly.pdbx_seq_one_letter_code
_entity_poly.pdbx_strand_id
1 'polypeptide(L)'
;MTNLEIEYKTLLTKDEYNRLLSQMTHVPPVTQTNYYIDTDHFDLKAHKMSLRIRTFVAAPAELTLKVPEKVGNREYNLELDDTQAKAIIQTGQLPKSAILDIISTLDVDLSAIKTFGNLTTIRREADTPIGKLALDYNQYAGIKDYELELEVTDPVRGKVDFDHFLAQHQITFKYAKSKVARFSKTLKKS
;
A
#
# COMPACT_ATOMS: atom_id res chain seq x y z
N MET A 1 -7.45 -5.55 -13.40
CA MET A 1 -8.62 -5.69 -12.50
C MET A 1 -8.87 -4.34 -11.83
N THR A 2 -10.11 -4.00 -11.50
CA THR A 2 -10.46 -2.73 -10.84
C THR A 2 -11.25 -3.03 -9.57
N ASN A 3 -10.87 -2.41 -8.43
CA ASN A 3 -11.52 -2.62 -7.14
C ASN A 3 -11.77 -1.30 -6.40
N LEU A 4 -12.83 -1.20 -5.60
CA LEU A 4 -12.99 -0.11 -4.63
C LEU A 4 -12.48 -0.60 -3.28
N GLU A 5 -11.37 -0.01 -2.81
CA GLU A 5 -10.77 -0.34 -1.52
C GLU A 5 -11.24 0.66 -0.46
N ILE A 6 -11.84 0.15 0.61
CA ILE A 6 -12.16 0.93 1.81
C ILE A 6 -11.37 0.31 2.95
N GLU A 7 -10.45 1.07 3.53
CA GLU A 7 -9.55 0.58 4.57
C GLU A 7 -9.52 1.51 5.80
N TYR A 8 -9.38 0.90 6.97
CA TYR A 8 -9.00 1.57 8.21
C TYR A 8 -7.61 1.11 8.60
N LYS A 9 -6.80 2.03 9.14
CA LYS A 9 -5.43 1.70 9.55
C LYS A 9 -4.94 2.48 10.75
N THR A 10 -4.08 1.85 11.52
CA THR A 10 -3.37 2.45 12.66
C THR A 10 -1.93 1.98 12.71
N LEU A 11 -1.03 2.88 13.11
CA LEU A 11 0.30 2.45 13.51
C LEU A 11 0.22 1.66 14.82
N LEU A 12 1.16 0.73 14.97
CA LEU A 12 1.34 -0.06 16.18
C LEU A 12 2.70 0.22 16.79
N THR A 13 2.79 0.11 18.12
CA THR A 13 4.07 -0.10 18.78
C THR A 13 4.57 -1.52 18.50
N LYS A 14 5.86 -1.76 18.73
CA LYS A 14 6.44 -3.11 18.58
C LYS A 14 5.73 -4.13 19.48
N ASP A 15 5.35 -3.73 20.70
CA ASP A 15 4.67 -4.62 21.64
C ASP A 15 3.23 -4.92 21.22
N GLU A 16 2.49 -3.91 20.74
CA GLU A 16 1.16 -4.10 20.15
C GLU A 16 1.22 -5.07 18.95
N TYR A 17 2.18 -4.85 18.05
CA TYR A 17 2.43 -5.73 16.91
C TYR A 17 2.74 -7.17 17.34
N ASN A 18 3.65 -7.37 18.31
CA ASN A 18 4.02 -8.70 18.78
C ASN A 18 2.85 -9.45 19.42
N ARG A 19 1.98 -8.74 20.17
CA ARG A 19 0.77 -9.34 20.76
C ARG A 19 -0.24 -9.81 19.71
N LEU A 20 -0.43 -9.03 18.64
CA LEU A 20 -1.28 -9.45 17.53
C LEU A 20 -0.63 -10.59 16.73
N LEU A 21 0.68 -10.49 16.49
CA LEU A 21 1.45 -11.52 15.78
C LEU A 21 1.37 -12.88 16.47
N SER A 22 1.41 -12.93 17.81
CA SER A 22 1.27 -14.20 18.54
C SER A 22 -0.07 -14.89 18.32
N GLN A 23 -1.11 -14.15 17.92
CA GLN A 23 -2.44 -14.68 17.59
C GLN A 23 -2.55 -15.09 16.12
N MET A 24 -1.68 -14.56 15.25
CA MET A 24 -1.65 -14.81 13.80
C MET A 24 -0.51 -15.75 13.37
N THR A 25 0.08 -16.51 14.28
CA THR A 25 1.23 -17.41 13.96
C THR A 25 0.88 -18.46 12.92
N HIS A 26 -0.38 -18.89 12.86
CA HIS A 26 -0.93 -19.82 11.89
C HIS A 26 -1.11 -19.22 10.47
N VAL A 27 -1.12 -17.90 10.33
CA VAL A 27 -1.28 -17.20 9.05
C VAL A 27 0.09 -17.03 8.40
N PRO A 28 0.40 -17.66 7.25
CA PRO A 28 1.72 -17.55 6.64
C PRO A 28 2.06 -16.11 6.25
N PRO A 29 3.30 -15.64 6.49
CA PRO A 29 3.71 -14.31 6.08
C PRO A 29 3.97 -14.25 4.57
N VAL A 30 3.59 -13.12 3.96
CA VAL A 30 3.90 -12.77 2.58
C VAL A 30 4.84 -11.57 2.58
N THR A 31 6.04 -11.77 2.04
CA THR A 31 6.99 -10.67 1.81
C THR A 31 6.70 -10.03 0.46
N GLN A 32 6.44 -8.73 0.48
CA GLN A 32 6.16 -7.90 -0.68
C GLN A 32 7.05 -6.66 -0.67
N THR A 33 7.52 -6.22 -1.82
CA THR A 33 8.26 -4.95 -1.97
C THR A 33 7.49 -4.03 -2.90
N ASN A 34 7.17 -2.83 -2.41
CA ASN A 34 6.48 -1.79 -3.15
C ASN A 34 7.53 -0.80 -3.68
N TYR A 35 7.69 -0.71 -4.99
CA TYR A 35 8.49 0.28 -5.71
C TYR A 35 7.57 1.44 -6.09
N TYR A 36 7.78 2.60 -5.49
CA TYR A 36 6.92 3.76 -5.71
C TYR A 36 7.42 4.57 -6.90
N ILE A 37 6.46 4.98 -7.73
CA ILE A 37 6.69 5.60 -9.02
C ILE A 37 5.96 6.95 -9.05
N ASP A 38 6.67 8.01 -9.44
CA ASP A 38 6.14 9.36 -9.64
C ASP A 38 7.15 10.16 -10.48
N THR A 39 6.87 11.43 -10.75
CA THR A 39 7.84 12.36 -11.35
C THR A 39 8.75 12.99 -10.27
N ASP A 40 9.79 13.70 -10.68
CA ASP A 40 10.64 14.49 -9.77
C ASP A 40 9.87 15.54 -8.98
N HIS A 41 8.75 16.02 -9.52
CA HIS A 41 7.88 17.01 -8.90
C HIS A 41 6.75 16.39 -8.07
N PHE A 42 6.64 15.06 -8.05
CA PHE A 42 5.56 14.31 -7.42
C PHE A 42 4.18 14.69 -7.98
N ASP A 43 4.04 14.71 -9.30
CA ASP A 43 2.81 15.17 -9.97
C ASP A 43 1.63 14.23 -9.71
N LEU A 44 1.83 12.90 -9.66
CA LEU A 44 0.75 11.96 -9.30
C LEU A 44 0.24 12.22 -7.88
N LYS A 45 1.17 12.49 -6.96
CA LYS A 45 0.81 12.90 -5.60
C LYS A 45 0.08 14.24 -5.56
N ALA A 46 0.39 15.20 -6.43
CA ALA A 46 -0.36 16.46 -6.54
C ALA A 46 -1.82 16.20 -6.93
N HIS A 47 -2.05 15.17 -7.77
CA HIS A 47 -3.38 14.62 -8.07
C HIS A 47 -3.95 13.68 -6.99
N LYS A 48 -3.28 13.55 -5.84
CA LYS A 48 -3.62 12.63 -4.75
C LYS A 48 -3.64 11.14 -5.15
N MET A 49 -3.02 10.80 -6.28
CA MET A 49 -2.88 9.42 -6.74
C MET A 49 -1.57 8.82 -6.24
N SER A 50 -1.49 7.49 -6.24
CA SER A 50 -0.23 6.78 -6.00
C SER A 50 -0.07 5.63 -6.98
N LEU A 51 1.10 5.55 -7.61
CA LEU A 51 1.49 4.47 -8.50
C LEU A 51 2.61 3.65 -7.87
N ARG A 52 2.52 2.33 -7.98
CA ARG A 52 3.57 1.42 -7.52
C ARG A 52 3.66 0.18 -8.39
N ILE A 53 4.84 -0.42 -8.41
CA ILE A 53 5.01 -1.84 -8.72
C ILE A 53 5.20 -2.59 -7.42
N ARG A 54 4.43 -3.65 -7.21
CA ARG A 54 4.58 -4.57 -6.09
C ARG A 54 5.16 -5.87 -6.61
N THR A 55 6.25 -6.33 -5.99
CA THR A 55 6.83 -7.65 -6.26
C THR A 55 6.65 -8.56 -5.06
N PHE A 56 6.47 -9.85 -5.30
CA PHE A 56 6.38 -10.87 -4.26
C PHE A 56 7.50 -11.90 -4.41
N VAL A 57 7.77 -12.66 -3.36
CA VAL A 57 8.78 -13.74 -3.42
C VAL A 57 8.30 -14.94 -4.23
N ALA A 58 7.00 -15.24 -4.20
CA ALA A 58 6.42 -16.46 -4.76
C ALA A 58 5.11 -16.22 -5.55
N ALA A 59 4.93 -15.01 -6.10
CA ALA A 59 3.76 -14.65 -6.91
C ALA A 59 4.14 -13.62 -7.98
N PRO A 60 3.36 -13.49 -9.07
CA PRO A 60 3.56 -12.46 -10.09
C PRO A 60 3.58 -11.06 -9.50
N ALA A 61 4.29 -10.14 -10.16
CA ALA A 61 4.29 -8.74 -9.78
C ALA A 61 2.99 -8.04 -10.19
N GLU A 62 2.75 -6.85 -9.66
CA GLU A 62 1.55 -6.07 -9.92
C GLU A 62 1.88 -4.58 -10.05
N LEU A 63 1.41 -3.93 -11.11
CA LEU A 63 1.34 -2.46 -11.20
C LEU A 63 -0.02 -2.00 -10.67
N THR A 64 -0.01 -1.14 -9.66
CA THR A 64 -1.22 -0.59 -9.03
C THR A 64 -1.24 0.93 -9.13
N LEU A 65 -2.31 1.49 -9.68
CA LEU A 65 -2.67 2.89 -9.53
C LEU A 65 -3.83 3.01 -8.53
N LYS A 66 -3.64 3.76 -7.45
CA LYS A 66 -4.73 4.15 -6.54
C LYS A 66 -5.22 5.56 -6.90
N VAL A 67 -6.51 5.68 -7.12
CA VAL A 67 -7.23 6.94 -7.41
C VAL A 67 -8.25 7.19 -6.29
N PRO A 68 -8.19 8.32 -5.57
CA PRO A 68 -9.16 8.62 -4.51
C PRO A 68 -10.59 8.76 -5.05
N GLU A 69 -11.56 8.18 -4.33
CA GLU A 69 -12.99 8.40 -4.56
C GLU A 69 -13.64 9.12 -3.37
N LYS A 70 -14.95 9.38 -3.46
CA LYS A 70 -15.72 9.96 -2.33
C LYS A 70 -15.65 9.08 -1.08
N VAL A 71 -15.58 7.77 -1.26
CA VAL A 71 -15.42 6.77 -0.21
C VAL A 71 -14.34 5.79 -0.67
N GLY A 72 -13.25 5.69 0.08
CA GLY A 72 -12.15 4.78 -0.25
C GLY A 72 -11.30 5.23 -1.46
N ASN A 73 -10.60 4.27 -2.05
CA ASN A 73 -9.77 4.46 -3.25
C ASN A 73 -10.17 3.44 -4.32
N ARG A 74 -10.30 3.90 -5.56
CA ARG A 74 -10.34 3.02 -6.72
C ARG A 74 -8.93 2.54 -7.03
N GLU A 75 -8.73 1.23 -7.00
CA GLU A 75 -7.50 0.60 -7.44
C GLU A 75 -7.64 0.05 -8.85
N TYR A 76 -6.65 0.35 -9.69
CA TYR A 76 -6.45 -0.27 -10.99
C TYR A 76 -5.20 -1.12 -10.92
N ASN A 77 -5.35 -2.42 -11.11
CA ASN A 77 -4.28 -3.42 -10.97
C ASN A 77 -4.00 -4.10 -12.32
N LEU A 78 -2.72 -4.19 -12.67
CA LEU A 78 -2.22 -4.91 -13.83
C LEU A 78 -1.18 -5.93 -13.35
N GLU A 79 -1.46 -7.21 -13.58
CA GLU A 79 -0.49 -8.27 -13.33
C GLU A 79 0.70 -8.12 -14.30
N LEU A 80 1.90 -8.33 -13.79
CA LEU A 80 3.16 -8.24 -14.50
C LEU A 80 3.98 -9.50 -14.27
N ASP A 81 4.64 -9.98 -15.32
CA ASP A 81 5.75 -10.90 -15.12
C ASP A 81 6.99 -10.18 -14.56
N ASP A 82 7.96 -10.97 -14.08
CA ASP A 82 9.19 -10.45 -13.49
C ASP A 82 10.01 -9.58 -14.46
N THR A 83 9.96 -9.87 -15.75
CA THR A 83 10.73 -9.14 -16.77
C THR A 83 10.11 -7.77 -17.00
N GLN A 84 8.78 -7.70 -17.13
CA GLN A 84 8.02 -6.47 -17.24
C GLN A 84 8.20 -5.60 -16.00
N ALA A 85 8.06 -6.18 -14.81
CA ALA A 85 8.24 -5.45 -13.55
C ALA A 85 9.65 -4.85 -13.45
N LYS A 86 10.69 -5.64 -13.73
CA LYS A 86 12.08 -5.15 -13.72
C LYS A 86 12.30 -4.03 -14.75
N ALA A 87 11.77 -4.18 -15.96
CA ALA A 87 11.89 -3.18 -17.01
C ALA A 87 11.25 -1.85 -16.58
N ILE A 88 10.00 -1.87 -16.11
CA ILE A 88 9.30 -0.65 -15.69
C ILE A 88 9.98 -0.02 -14.46
N ILE A 89 10.45 -0.82 -13.49
CA ILE A 89 11.18 -0.30 -12.32
C ILE A 89 12.43 0.46 -12.76
N GLN A 90 13.16 -0.05 -13.76
CA GLN A 90 14.40 0.53 -14.26
C GLN A 90 14.18 1.74 -15.18
N THR A 91 13.17 1.70 -16.05
CA THR A 91 13.00 2.69 -17.12
C THR A 91 11.90 3.70 -16.85
N GLY A 92 10.96 3.41 -15.95
CA GLY A 92 9.74 4.20 -15.75
C GLY A 92 8.71 4.08 -16.88
N GLN A 93 8.99 3.28 -17.92
CA GLN A 93 8.11 3.17 -19.08
C GLN A 93 6.91 2.28 -18.77
N LEU A 94 5.73 2.87 -18.64
CA LEU A 94 4.50 2.14 -18.34
C LEU A 94 3.97 1.40 -19.59
N PRO A 95 3.46 0.16 -19.44
CA PRO A 95 2.85 -0.57 -20.54
C PRO A 95 1.47 0.00 -20.90
N LYS A 96 1.04 -0.22 -22.15
CA LYS A 96 -0.33 0.08 -22.58
C LYS A 96 -1.34 -0.64 -21.68
N SER A 97 -2.16 0.15 -20.98
CA SER A 97 -3.07 -0.33 -19.94
C SER A 97 -4.04 0.77 -19.54
N ALA A 98 -5.13 0.41 -18.88
CA ALA A 98 -6.05 1.39 -18.29
C ALA A 98 -5.35 2.35 -17.31
N ILE A 99 -4.27 1.90 -16.66
CA ILE A 99 -3.44 2.75 -15.79
C ILE A 99 -2.76 3.85 -16.60
N LEU A 100 -2.13 3.49 -17.72
CA LEU A 100 -1.51 4.48 -18.62
C LEU A 100 -2.55 5.42 -19.22
N ASP A 101 -3.72 4.90 -19.62
CA ASP A 101 -4.81 5.71 -20.16
C ASP A 101 -5.26 6.78 -19.15
N ILE A 102 -5.45 6.41 -17.88
CA ILE A 102 -5.82 7.34 -16.81
C ILE A 102 -4.75 8.40 -16.60
N ILE A 103 -3.47 8.00 -16.46
CA ILE A 103 -2.38 8.95 -16.23
C ILE A 103 -2.21 9.90 -17.42
N SER A 104 -2.45 9.42 -18.65
CA SER A 104 -2.39 10.24 -19.87
C SER A 104 -3.47 11.32 -19.94
N THR A 105 -4.54 11.22 -19.14
CA THR A 105 -5.56 12.29 -19.01
C THR A 105 -5.15 13.39 -18.02
N LEU A 106 -4.07 13.18 -17.26
CA LEU A 106 -3.53 14.14 -16.31
C LEU A 106 -2.48 15.02 -16.98
N ASP A 107 -2.22 16.18 -16.37
CA ASP A 107 -1.11 17.06 -16.77
C ASP A 107 0.21 16.55 -16.16
N VAL A 108 0.63 15.33 -16.58
CA VAL A 108 1.82 14.63 -16.09
C VAL A 108 2.70 14.26 -17.29
N ASP A 109 3.98 14.62 -17.21
CA ASP A 109 4.96 14.18 -18.20
C ASP A 109 5.31 12.70 -17.99
N LEU A 110 4.74 11.85 -18.84
CA LEU A 110 4.97 10.40 -18.83
C LEU A 110 6.45 10.03 -19.00
N SER A 111 7.26 10.88 -19.64
CA SER A 111 8.70 10.64 -19.83
C SER A 111 9.51 10.93 -18.56
N ALA A 112 8.95 11.70 -17.63
CA ALA A 112 9.56 12.02 -16.34
C ALA A 112 9.21 11.01 -15.22
N ILE A 113 8.32 10.05 -15.51
CA ILE A 113 7.95 8.99 -14.57
C ILE A 113 9.16 8.12 -14.26
N LYS A 114 9.43 7.92 -12.97
CA LYS A 114 10.51 7.03 -12.52
C LYS A 114 10.26 6.43 -11.14
N THR A 115 10.94 5.33 -10.86
CA THR A 115 10.97 4.75 -9.52
C THR A 115 11.85 5.60 -8.61
N PHE A 116 11.29 6.17 -7.55
CA PHE A 116 12.05 7.00 -6.59
C PHE A 116 12.43 6.24 -5.31
N GLY A 117 12.02 4.98 -5.20
CA GLY A 117 12.52 4.04 -4.22
C GLY A 117 11.47 3.02 -3.79
N ASN A 118 11.74 2.32 -2.68
CA ASN A 118 10.93 1.17 -2.29
C ASN A 118 10.74 1.02 -0.77
N LEU A 119 9.73 0.23 -0.43
CA LEU A 119 9.40 -0.19 0.92
C LEU A 119 9.00 -1.66 0.90
N THR A 120 9.68 -2.46 1.72
CA THR A 120 9.38 -3.88 1.90
C THR A 120 8.46 -4.06 3.09
N THR A 121 7.43 -4.88 2.93
CA THR A 121 6.46 -5.24 3.96
C THR A 121 6.44 -6.76 4.10
N ILE A 122 6.55 -7.25 5.33
CA ILE A 122 6.16 -8.62 5.68
C ILE A 122 4.73 -8.52 6.22
N ARG A 123 3.78 -9.05 5.45
CA ARG A 123 2.35 -9.00 5.74
C ARG A 123 1.83 -10.36 6.20
N ARG A 124 0.98 -10.39 7.20
CA ARG A 124 0.07 -11.51 7.48
C ARG A 124 -1.35 -11.02 7.30
N GLU A 125 -2.12 -11.73 6.47
CA GLU A 125 -3.47 -11.34 6.10
C GLU A 125 -4.45 -12.45 6.44
N ALA A 126 -5.58 -12.12 7.06
CA ALA A 126 -6.61 -13.06 7.42
C ALA A 126 -8.01 -12.46 7.17
N ASP A 127 -8.88 -13.26 6.59
CA ASP A 127 -10.31 -12.93 6.52
C ASP A 127 -10.94 -13.15 7.90
N THR A 128 -11.63 -12.13 8.40
CA THR A 128 -12.30 -12.13 9.70
C THR A 128 -13.77 -11.75 9.55
N PRO A 129 -14.61 -11.96 10.58
CA PRO A 129 -16.01 -11.54 10.52
C PRO A 129 -16.23 -10.02 10.30
N ILE A 130 -15.21 -9.20 10.58
CA ILE A 130 -15.27 -7.73 10.46
C ILE A 130 -14.62 -7.19 9.18
N GLY A 131 -14.09 -8.07 8.33
CA GLY A 131 -13.34 -7.71 7.13
C GLY A 131 -11.98 -8.39 7.06
N LYS A 132 -11.17 -7.96 6.11
CA LYS A 132 -9.84 -8.53 5.87
C LYS A 132 -8.81 -7.76 6.69
N LEU A 133 -8.20 -8.44 7.65
CA LEU A 133 -7.22 -7.85 8.55
C LEU A 133 -5.81 -8.10 8.02
N ALA A 134 -4.99 -7.05 7.94
CA ALA A 134 -3.59 -7.15 7.57
C ALA A 134 -2.68 -6.61 8.68
N LEU A 135 -1.74 -7.44 9.12
CA LEU A 135 -0.71 -7.08 10.09
C LEU A 135 0.63 -6.93 9.35
N ASP A 136 1.13 -5.70 9.33
CA ASP A 136 2.26 -5.30 8.51
C ASP A 136 3.48 -4.93 9.35
N TYR A 137 4.62 -5.51 8.99
CA TYR A 137 5.94 -5.05 9.41
C TYR A 137 6.68 -4.47 8.22
N ASN A 138 6.94 -3.16 8.27
CA ASN A 138 7.50 -2.40 7.15
C ASN A 138 8.97 -2.07 7.39
N GLN A 139 9.75 -2.06 6.31
CA GLN A 139 11.17 -1.74 6.29
C GLN A 139 11.48 -0.82 5.10
N TYR A 140 12.06 0.35 5.38
CA TYR A 140 12.42 1.33 4.35
C TYR A 140 13.42 2.35 4.90
N ALA A 141 14.44 2.73 4.13
CA ALA A 141 15.41 3.78 4.51
C ALA A 141 15.98 3.63 5.94
N GLY A 142 16.27 2.39 6.38
CA GLY A 142 16.75 2.09 7.74
C GLY A 142 15.69 2.18 8.85
N ILE A 143 14.46 2.60 8.51
CA ILE A 143 13.31 2.70 9.42
C ILE A 143 12.54 1.38 9.41
N LYS A 144 11.99 1.07 10.58
CA LYS A 144 11.05 -0.02 10.80
C LYS A 144 9.79 0.55 11.45
N ASP A 145 8.63 0.22 10.90
CA ASP A 145 7.34 0.52 11.53
C ASP A 145 6.38 -0.67 11.44
N TYR A 146 5.29 -0.58 12.20
CA TYR A 146 4.29 -1.62 12.35
C TYR A 146 2.92 -1.01 12.13
N GLU A 147 2.05 -1.71 11.41
CA GLU A 147 0.74 -1.20 11.02
C GLU A 147 -0.30 -2.32 11.05
N LEU A 148 -1.51 -1.96 11.47
CA LEU A 148 -2.70 -2.79 11.35
C LEU A 148 -3.62 -2.13 10.34
N GLU A 149 -4.11 -2.90 9.38
CA GLU A 149 -5.11 -2.48 8.41
C GLU A 149 -6.33 -3.40 8.47
N LEU A 150 -7.52 -2.84 8.26
CA LEU A 150 -8.77 -3.57 8.07
C LEU A 150 -9.43 -3.08 6.79
N GLU A 151 -9.50 -3.95 5.78
CA GLU A 151 -10.26 -3.72 4.55
C GLU A 151 -11.71 -4.19 4.74
N VAL A 152 -12.65 -3.33 4.35
CA VAL A 152 -14.09 -3.51 4.58
C VAL A 152 -14.91 -3.20 3.34
N THR A 153 -16.14 -3.69 3.28
CA THR A 153 -17.11 -3.36 2.22
C THR A 153 -18.10 -2.29 2.65
N ASP A 154 -18.40 -2.19 3.96
CA ASP A 154 -19.25 -1.16 4.55
C ASP A 154 -18.38 -0.20 5.38
N PRO A 155 -18.22 1.07 4.96
CA PRO A 155 -17.41 2.04 5.70
C PRO A 155 -17.99 2.36 7.09
N VAL A 156 -19.31 2.49 7.22
CA VAL A 156 -19.91 2.92 8.49
C VAL A 156 -19.76 1.82 9.53
N ARG A 157 -20.13 0.59 9.16
CA ARG A 157 -19.97 -0.56 10.04
C ARG A 157 -18.50 -0.89 10.28
N GLY A 158 -17.68 -0.86 9.23
CA GLY A 158 -16.25 -1.16 9.32
C GLY A 158 -15.50 -0.26 10.29
N LYS A 159 -15.87 1.03 10.37
CA LYS A 159 -15.27 1.94 11.36
C LYS A 159 -15.58 1.52 12.80
N VAL A 160 -16.85 1.17 13.08
CA VAL A 160 -17.30 0.74 14.40
C VAL A 160 -16.62 -0.56 14.79
N ASP A 161 -16.55 -1.51 13.87
CA ASP A 161 -15.93 -2.81 14.09
C ASP A 161 -14.40 -2.67 14.31
N PHE A 162 -13.73 -1.80 13.56
CA PHE A 162 -12.31 -1.49 13.77
C PHE A 162 -12.06 -0.86 15.14
N ASP A 163 -12.87 0.11 15.56
CA ASP A 163 -12.73 0.73 16.88
C ASP A 163 -12.93 -0.26 18.03
N HIS A 164 -13.92 -1.16 17.91
CA HIS A 164 -14.12 -2.24 18.88
C HIS A 164 -12.94 -3.19 18.92
N PHE A 165 -12.41 -3.59 17.76
CA PHE A 165 -11.22 -4.44 17.69
C PHE A 165 -10.03 -3.77 18.41
N LEU A 166 -9.76 -2.50 18.14
CA LEU A 166 -8.69 -1.77 18.81
C LEU A 166 -8.89 -1.73 20.33
N ALA A 167 -10.11 -1.48 20.81
CA ALA A 167 -10.42 -1.47 22.23
C ALA A 167 -10.23 -2.85 22.89
N GLN A 168 -10.70 -3.93 22.26
CA GLN A 168 -10.53 -5.31 22.74
C GLN A 168 -9.07 -5.71 22.88
N HIS A 169 -8.21 -5.24 21.96
CA HIS A 169 -6.78 -5.51 21.97
C HIS A 169 -5.94 -4.48 22.73
N GLN A 170 -6.59 -3.52 23.41
CA GLN A 170 -5.96 -2.43 24.16
C GLN A 170 -4.98 -1.61 23.30
N ILE A 171 -5.37 -1.33 22.06
CA ILE A 171 -4.61 -0.53 21.10
C ILE A 171 -5.23 0.87 21.06
N THR A 172 -4.44 1.87 21.42
CA THR A 172 -4.84 3.26 21.18
C THR A 172 -4.65 3.59 19.70
N PHE A 173 -5.66 4.18 19.05
CA PHE A 173 -5.58 4.61 17.66
C PHE A 173 -4.44 5.61 17.44
N LYS A 174 -3.60 5.34 16.43
CA LYS A 174 -2.48 6.17 16.01
C LYS A 174 -2.61 6.40 14.51
N TYR A 175 -2.93 7.62 14.12
CA TYR A 175 -3.11 7.97 12.72
C TYR A 175 -1.90 7.53 11.87
N ALA A 176 -2.17 6.74 10.83
CA ALA A 176 -1.16 6.27 9.90
C ALA A 176 -1.29 6.97 8.54
N LYS A 177 -0.30 7.81 8.22
CA LYS A 177 -0.12 8.29 6.83
C LYS A 177 0.13 7.08 5.92
N SER A 178 -0.25 7.15 4.64
CA SER A 178 0.03 6.07 3.70
C SER A 178 1.51 5.68 3.68
N LYS A 179 1.81 4.40 3.43
CA LYS A 179 3.19 3.88 3.35
C LYS A 179 4.06 4.70 2.38
N VAL A 180 3.53 5.05 1.20
CA VAL A 180 4.21 5.95 0.25
C VAL A 180 4.50 7.32 0.86
N ALA A 181 3.56 7.93 1.59
CA ALA A 181 3.79 9.22 2.23
C ALA A 181 4.82 9.14 3.39
N ARG A 182 4.85 8.03 4.13
CA ARG A 182 5.88 7.76 5.15
C ARG A 182 7.26 7.63 4.50
N PHE A 183 7.35 6.85 3.42
CA PHE A 183 8.56 6.66 2.63
C PHE A 183 9.04 7.96 1.97
N SER A 184 8.20 8.70 1.24
CA SER A 184 8.62 9.95 0.58
C SER A 184 9.15 11.00 1.56
N LYS A 185 8.78 10.95 2.84
CA LYS A 185 9.33 11.85 3.87
C LYS A 185 10.82 11.56 4.15
N THR A 186 11.31 10.35 3.91
CA THR A 186 12.72 9.99 4.09
C THR A 186 13.60 10.49 2.96
N LEU A 187 13.03 10.73 1.77
CA LEU A 187 13.76 11.27 0.62
C LEU A 187 14.11 12.75 0.73
N LYS A 188 13.28 13.53 1.45
CA LYS A 188 13.46 14.98 1.63
C LYS A 188 14.58 15.35 2.63
N LYS A 189 15.41 14.39 3.03
CA LYS A 189 16.48 14.56 4.02
C LYS A 189 17.89 14.44 3.43
N SER A 190 18.02 14.48 2.12
CA SER A 190 19.31 14.46 1.41
C SER A 190 19.67 15.86 0.93
#